data_AF-A0A519IL91-F1
#
_entry.id   AF-A0A519IL91-F1
#
_cell.length_a   1.000
_cell.length_b   1.000
_cell.length_c   1.000
_cell.angle_alpha   90.00
_cell.angle_beta   90.00
_cell.angle_gamma   90.00
#
_symmetry.space_group_name_H-M   'P 1'
#
loop_
_entity.id
_entity.type
_entity.pdbx_description
1 polymer ?
#
loop_
_entity_poly.entity_id
_entity_poly.type
_entity_poly.pdbx_seq_one_letter_code
_entity_poly.pdbx_strand_id
1 'polypeptide(L)'
;MPDAVSSLRDAALGHLSAGRVPQAITAYEALLQQTPGLPDDWFNLAYLQRQHRDYEAALASYGRALEIGASGPEEILMNRAIILAEDLRREDEAVAELARALAHAPRFVPALVNLGNLHEQRGEREQAQARYEQALAVDPHHALALARLVNLRRFKSPDDPLIHRLKQALGVRGRQPFEHADLAYALGKALDDAGAYDEAFAAYSHANQAARFSHGRTPLRYDRDVHERLVDALIQQSLQPLAPADGAAAPAVFICGMFRSGSTLLEQILASHPAVTGGGEIDLLPSLARQHLLPRLGKPDLPLPVALAEQMRREYREGVAARFPGAALLTDKRPDNFLFIGLIKQLFPSARILHTRRAMLDNCLSVFFLHLGPSMAYSLDLEDIAHWYRQYRRLMAHWQSLYGADIHTVDYDALVADPRPQIEAALAHLELPWDDACLNFHTSQTTVATPSNWQVRQPLYQRSSGRWRNYERHVDALRAALDGLS
;
A
#
# COMPACT_ATOMS: atom_id res chain seq x y z
N MET A 1 35.05 -3.68 -39.34
CA MET A 1 33.58 -3.53 -39.28
C MET A 1 33.15 -4.14 -37.96
N PRO A 2 32.49 -3.43 -37.04
CA PRO A 2 31.88 -4.08 -35.88
C PRO A 2 30.92 -5.18 -36.38
N ASP A 3 30.88 -6.31 -35.69
CA ASP A 3 29.88 -7.34 -35.93
C ASP A 3 28.47 -6.71 -35.75
N ALA A 4 27.51 -7.03 -36.62
CA ALA A 4 26.19 -6.41 -36.62
C ALA A 4 25.47 -6.59 -35.27
N VAL A 5 25.75 -7.71 -34.59
CA VAL A 5 25.31 -8.04 -33.22
C VAL A 5 25.87 -7.05 -32.20
N SER A 6 27.17 -6.74 -32.26
CA SER A 6 27.82 -5.78 -31.36
C SER A 6 27.24 -4.38 -31.55
N SER A 7 27.04 -3.96 -32.81
CA SER A 7 26.51 -2.64 -33.15
C SER A 7 25.10 -2.39 -32.59
N LEU A 8 24.23 -3.40 -32.65
CA LEU A 8 22.86 -3.29 -32.12
C LEU A 8 22.81 -3.33 -30.59
N ARG A 9 23.67 -4.16 -29.96
CA ARG A 9 23.80 -4.18 -28.50
C ARG A 9 24.34 -2.85 -27.97
N ASP A 10 25.36 -2.29 -28.61
CA ASP A 10 25.93 -1.00 -28.26
C ASP A 10 24.90 0.13 -28.43
N ALA A 11 24.06 0.07 -29.47
CA ALA A 11 22.96 1.00 -29.65
C ALA A 11 21.91 0.89 -28.52
N ALA A 12 21.51 -0.34 -28.13
CA ALA A 12 20.58 -0.57 -27.04
C ALA A 12 21.12 0.00 -25.71
N LEU A 13 22.38 -0.30 -25.40
CA LEU A 13 23.07 0.22 -24.21
C LEU A 13 23.23 1.75 -24.26
N GLY A 14 23.52 2.32 -25.43
CA GLY A 14 23.62 3.77 -25.63
C GLY A 14 22.26 4.50 -25.52
N HIS A 15 21.16 3.83 -25.85
CA HIS A 15 19.82 4.34 -25.56
C HIS A 15 19.53 4.27 -24.06
N LEU A 16 19.90 3.18 -23.39
CA LEU A 16 19.71 2.99 -21.95
C LEU A 16 20.49 4.02 -21.13
N SER A 17 21.77 4.25 -21.45
CA SER A 17 22.60 5.26 -20.77
C SER A 17 22.07 6.69 -20.95
N ALA A 18 21.31 6.93 -22.01
CA ALA A 18 20.65 8.21 -22.29
C ALA A 18 19.21 8.28 -21.74
N GLY A 19 18.75 7.27 -20.98
CA GLY A 19 17.39 7.21 -20.42
C GLY A 19 16.28 6.98 -21.46
N ARG A 20 16.64 6.60 -22.70
CA ARG A 20 15.72 6.38 -23.82
C ARG A 20 15.22 4.94 -23.83
N VAL A 21 14.45 4.57 -22.81
CA VAL A 21 14.00 3.18 -22.57
C VAL A 21 13.21 2.59 -23.76
N PRO A 22 12.23 3.27 -24.38
CA PRO A 22 11.51 2.72 -25.52
C PRO A 22 12.43 2.38 -26.70
N GLN A 23 13.40 3.25 -27.00
CA GLN A 23 14.36 3.03 -28.07
C GLN A 23 15.33 1.89 -27.74
N ALA A 24 15.70 1.73 -26.46
CA ALA A 24 16.50 0.59 -26.01
C ALA A 24 15.75 -0.74 -26.20
N ILE A 25 14.45 -0.78 -25.88
CA ILE A 25 13.58 -1.95 -26.11
C ILE A 25 13.57 -2.32 -27.60
N THR A 26 13.27 -1.36 -28.49
CA THR A 26 13.26 -1.61 -29.94
C THR A 26 14.62 -2.10 -30.46
N ALA A 27 15.73 -1.57 -29.94
CA ALA A 27 17.06 -2.02 -30.32
C ALA A 27 17.34 -3.46 -29.87
N TYR A 28 16.92 -3.84 -28.66
CA TYR A 28 17.00 -5.21 -28.18
C TYR A 28 16.10 -6.17 -28.98
N GLU A 29 14.88 -5.77 -29.32
CA GLU A 29 13.98 -6.57 -30.17
C GLU A 29 14.60 -6.83 -31.55
N ALA A 30 15.17 -5.80 -32.17
CA ALA A 30 15.86 -5.94 -33.46
C ALA A 30 17.10 -6.83 -33.38
N LEU A 31 17.88 -6.73 -32.29
CA LEU A 31 19.01 -7.61 -32.01
C LEU A 31 18.57 -9.07 -31.90
N LEU A 32 17.53 -9.33 -31.10
CA LEU A 32 17.04 -10.67 -30.79
C LEU A 32 16.27 -11.30 -31.96
N GLN A 33 15.72 -10.50 -32.87
CA GLN A 33 15.18 -10.98 -34.14
C GLN A 33 16.28 -11.54 -35.06
N GLN A 34 17.47 -10.93 -35.07
CA GLN A 34 18.60 -11.38 -35.88
C GLN A 34 19.38 -12.52 -35.20
N THR A 35 19.56 -12.42 -33.89
CA THR A 35 20.32 -13.38 -33.09
C THR A 35 19.53 -13.80 -31.86
N PRO A 36 18.59 -14.75 -32.01
CA PRO A 36 17.70 -15.14 -30.91
C PRO A 36 18.41 -15.92 -29.81
N GLY A 37 19.61 -16.48 -30.06
CA GLY A 37 20.36 -17.34 -29.13
C GLY A 37 21.13 -16.59 -28.02
N LEU A 38 20.68 -15.40 -27.64
CA LEU A 38 21.37 -14.52 -26.69
C LEU A 38 20.58 -14.41 -25.37
N PRO A 39 20.80 -15.32 -24.41
CA PRO A 39 19.96 -15.39 -23.21
C PRO A 39 20.02 -14.13 -22.33
N ASP A 40 21.19 -13.52 -22.17
CA ASP A 40 21.36 -12.32 -21.34
C ASP A 40 20.68 -11.08 -21.97
N ASP A 41 20.63 -11.01 -23.30
CA ASP A 41 19.93 -9.94 -24.01
C ASP A 41 18.40 -10.11 -23.90
N TRP A 42 17.88 -11.35 -23.89
CA TRP A 42 16.48 -11.62 -23.54
C TRP A 42 16.13 -11.21 -22.11
N PHE A 43 17.03 -11.47 -21.15
CA PHE A 43 16.88 -11.00 -19.77
C PHE A 43 16.82 -9.47 -19.70
N ASN A 44 17.75 -8.78 -20.37
CA ASN A 44 17.79 -7.32 -20.40
C ASN A 44 16.55 -6.73 -21.06
N LEU A 45 16.09 -7.31 -22.17
CA LEU A 45 14.83 -6.91 -22.81
C LEU A 45 13.66 -7.05 -21.85
N ALA A 46 13.54 -8.20 -21.18
CA ALA A 46 12.47 -8.46 -20.23
C ALA A 46 12.47 -7.47 -19.05
N TYR A 47 13.66 -7.15 -18.53
CA TYR A 47 13.83 -6.16 -17.48
C TYR A 47 13.32 -4.77 -17.91
N LEU A 48 13.68 -4.33 -19.13
CA LEU A 48 13.23 -3.05 -19.68
C LEU A 48 11.72 -3.04 -19.97
N GLN A 49 11.18 -4.15 -20.51
CA GLN A 49 9.74 -4.31 -20.74
C GLN A 49 8.95 -4.20 -19.44
N ARG A 50 9.42 -4.83 -18.36
CA ARG A 50 8.82 -4.68 -17.01
C ARG A 50 8.87 -3.23 -16.55
N GLN A 51 10.01 -2.55 -16.69
CA GLN A 51 10.14 -1.12 -16.34
C GLN A 51 9.17 -0.24 -17.15
N HIS A 52 8.87 -0.63 -18.39
CA HIS A 52 7.88 0.02 -19.25
C HIS A 52 6.44 -0.48 -19.05
N ARG A 53 6.22 -1.34 -18.05
CA ARG A 53 4.92 -1.94 -17.67
C ARG A 53 4.29 -2.84 -18.74
N ASP A 54 5.09 -3.33 -19.69
CA ASP A 54 4.68 -4.37 -20.63
C ASP A 54 4.95 -5.75 -20.00
N TYR A 55 4.10 -6.11 -19.04
CA TYR A 55 4.31 -7.23 -18.14
C TYR A 55 4.26 -8.59 -18.84
N GLU A 56 3.31 -8.78 -19.77
CA GLU A 56 3.18 -10.04 -20.51
C GLU A 56 4.37 -10.22 -21.48
N ALA A 57 4.81 -9.16 -22.17
CA ALA A 57 6.01 -9.24 -22.99
C ALA A 57 7.26 -9.54 -22.15
N ALA A 58 7.39 -8.91 -20.98
CA ALA A 58 8.48 -9.18 -20.04
C ALA A 58 8.50 -10.66 -19.60
N LEU A 59 7.34 -11.23 -19.27
CA LEU A 59 7.23 -12.65 -18.91
C LEU A 59 7.65 -13.57 -20.08
N ALA A 60 7.24 -13.24 -21.31
CA ALA A 60 7.63 -13.99 -22.50
C ALA A 60 9.15 -13.93 -22.74
N SER A 61 9.74 -12.74 -22.67
CA SER A 61 11.18 -12.53 -22.86
C SER A 61 12.01 -13.25 -21.79
N TYR A 62 11.61 -13.18 -20.51
CA TYR A 62 12.26 -13.98 -19.46
C TYR A 62 12.08 -15.49 -19.68
N GLY A 63 10.91 -15.92 -20.14
CA GLY A 63 10.67 -17.32 -20.52
C GLY A 63 11.65 -17.77 -21.60
N ARG A 64 11.88 -16.92 -22.61
CA ARG A 64 12.83 -17.21 -23.69
C ARG A 64 14.27 -17.28 -23.21
N ALA A 65 14.68 -16.40 -22.29
CA ALA A 65 16.00 -16.46 -21.66
C ALA A 65 16.23 -17.81 -20.96
N LEU A 66 15.22 -18.32 -20.23
CA LEU A 66 15.29 -19.62 -19.56
C LEU A 66 15.39 -20.80 -20.55
N GLU A 67 14.60 -20.78 -21.63
CA GLU A 67 14.61 -21.84 -22.66
C GLU A 67 15.97 -21.98 -23.36
N ILE A 68 16.68 -20.87 -23.54
CA ILE A 68 17.98 -20.83 -24.23
C ILE A 68 19.14 -21.12 -23.25
N GLY A 69 18.86 -21.20 -21.95
CA GLY A 69 19.84 -21.56 -20.94
C GLY A 69 20.61 -20.35 -20.39
N ALA A 70 19.91 -19.28 -20.02
CA ALA A 70 20.50 -18.17 -19.29
C ALA A 70 21.21 -18.60 -18.01
N SER A 71 22.29 -17.90 -17.69
CA SER A 71 22.95 -18.06 -16.39
C SER A 71 22.05 -17.50 -15.27
N GLY A 72 22.06 -18.14 -14.11
CA GLY A 72 21.24 -17.72 -12.96
C GLY A 72 19.71 -17.83 -13.18
N PRO A 73 19.17 -19.00 -13.57
CA PRO A 73 17.73 -19.17 -13.80
C PRO A 73 16.88 -18.77 -12.59
N GLU A 74 17.38 -18.92 -11.36
CA GLU A 74 16.72 -18.51 -10.13
C GLU A 74 16.40 -17.00 -10.07
N GLU A 75 17.26 -16.14 -10.62
CA GLU A 75 17.02 -14.69 -10.67
C GLU A 75 15.92 -14.35 -11.67
N ILE A 76 15.92 -15.02 -12.82
CA ILE A 76 14.89 -14.86 -13.85
C ILE A 76 13.53 -15.29 -13.32
N LEU A 77 13.47 -16.46 -12.68
CA LEU A 77 12.26 -17.01 -12.07
C LEU A 77 11.74 -16.10 -10.95
N MET A 78 12.63 -15.55 -10.12
CA MET A 78 12.26 -14.54 -9.11
C MET A 78 11.68 -13.27 -9.76
N ASN A 79 12.31 -12.73 -10.80
CA ASN A 79 11.82 -11.53 -11.49
C ASN A 79 10.44 -11.77 -12.14
N ARG A 80 10.23 -12.93 -12.75
CA ARG A 80 8.91 -13.36 -13.26
C ARG A 80 7.88 -13.46 -12.14
N ALA A 81 8.24 -14.05 -11.00
CA ALA A 81 7.35 -14.17 -9.86
C ALA A 81 6.90 -12.80 -9.31
N ILE A 82 7.81 -11.82 -9.27
CA ILE A 82 7.47 -10.46 -8.84
C ILE A 82 6.44 -9.82 -9.78
N ILE A 83 6.61 -9.94 -11.11
CA ILE A 83 5.63 -9.45 -12.09
C ILE A 83 4.27 -10.12 -11.88
N LEU A 84 4.26 -11.45 -11.73
CA LEU A 84 3.04 -12.22 -11.54
C LEU A 84 2.31 -11.81 -10.26
N ALA A 85 3.03 -11.65 -9.15
CA ALA A 85 2.44 -11.29 -7.86
C ALA A 85 1.98 -9.83 -7.79
N GLU A 86 2.87 -8.89 -8.12
CA GLU A 86 2.67 -7.46 -7.86
C GLU A 86 1.88 -6.77 -8.97
N ASP A 87 2.22 -7.07 -10.22
CA ASP A 87 1.70 -6.34 -11.39
C ASP A 87 0.46 -7.01 -11.99
N LEU A 88 0.44 -8.35 -12.08
CA LEU A 88 -0.64 -9.11 -12.72
C LEU A 88 -1.62 -9.79 -11.75
N ARG A 89 -1.30 -9.83 -10.44
CA ARG A 89 -2.13 -10.48 -9.40
C ARG A 89 -2.40 -11.97 -9.65
N ARG A 90 -1.48 -12.64 -10.34
CA ARG A 90 -1.44 -14.09 -10.64
C ARG A 90 -0.60 -14.81 -9.58
N GLU A 91 -1.06 -14.77 -8.32
CA GLU A 91 -0.27 -15.21 -7.17
C GLU A 91 0.13 -16.70 -7.21
N ASP A 92 -0.74 -17.59 -7.69
CA ASP A 92 -0.41 -19.03 -7.78
C ASP A 92 0.74 -19.30 -8.74
N GLU A 93 0.79 -18.56 -9.84
CA GLU A 93 1.90 -18.65 -10.80
C GLU A 93 3.18 -18.06 -10.21
N ALA A 94 3.08 -16.98 -9.44
CA ALA A 94 4.22 -16.42 -8.71
C ALA A 94 4.82 -17.43 -7.73
N VAL A 95 3.99 -18.15 -6.97
CA VAL A 95 4.43 -19.23 -6.08
C VAL A 95 5.12 -20.35 -6.86
N ALA A 96 4.58 -20.75 -8.01
CA ALA A 96 5.18 -21.78 -8.85
C ALA A 96 6.55 -21.37 -9.40
N GLU A 97 6.72 -20.11 -9.85
CA GLU A 97 8.00 -19.59 -10.32
C GLU A 97 9.05 -19.54 -9.17
N LEU A 98 8.66 -19.11 -7.96
CA LEU A 98 9.58 -19.11 -6.81
C LEU A 98 9.96 -20.53 -6.36
N ALA A 99 9.03 -21.48 -6.41
CA ALA A 99 9.33 -22.88 -6.14
C ALA A 99 10.33 -23.45 -7.16
N ARG A 100 10.20 -23.10 -8.45
CA ARG A 100 11.17 -23.44 -9.49
C ARG A 100 12.53 -22.78 -9.22
N ALA A 101 12.55 -21.51 -8.81
CA ALA A 101 13.80 -20.81 -8.45
C ALA A 101 14.55 -21.56 -7.34
N LEU A 102 13.83 -22.01 -6.31
CA LEU A 102 14.41 -22.77 -5.19
C LEU A 102 14.79 -24.21 -5.57
N ALA A 103 14.18 -24.80 -6.61
CA ALA A 103 14.62 -26.08 -7.14
C ALA A 103 15.99 -25.96 -7.84
N HIS A 104 16.25 -24.84 -8.52
CA HIS A 104 17.56 -24.53 -9.10
C HIS A 104 18.59 -24.12 -8.03
N ALA A 105 18.19 -23.24 -7.10
CA ALA A 105 19.05 -22.69 -6.07
C ALA A 105 18.36 -22.73 -4.69
N PRO A 106 18.45 -23.84 -3.93
CA PRO A 106 17.74 -24.00 -2.65
C PRO A 106 18.08 -22.99 -1.56
N ARG A 107 19.23 -22.31 -1.68
CA ARG A 107 19.72 -21.30 -0.74
C ARG A 107 19.56 -19.86 -1.26
N PHE A 108 18.79 -19.65 -2.32
CA PHE A 108 18.57 -18.32 -2.90
C PHE A 108 17.65 -17.48 -2.02
N VAL A 109 18.26 -16.65 -1.16
CA VAL A 109 17.57 -15.81 -0.17
C VAL A 109 16.44 -14.96 -0.76
N PRO A 110 16.62 -14.27 -1.91
CA PRO A 110 15.53 -13.48 -2.50
C PRO A 110 14.27 -14.31 -2.79
N ALA A 111 14.41 -15.54 -3.30
CA ALA A 111 13.25 -16.39 -3.55
C ALA A 111 12.61 -16.92 -2.26
N LEU A 112 13.42 -17.27 -1.25
CA LEU A 112 12.91 -17.67 0.07
C LEU A 112 12.07 -16.56 0.72
N VAL A 113 12.56 -15.32 0.70
CA VAL A 113 11.88 -14.18 1.30
C VAL A 113 10.61 -13.82 0.52
N ASN A 114 10.67 -13.78 -0.81
CA ASN A 114 9.47 -13.51 -1.62
C ASN A 114 8.39 -14.59 -1.45
N LEU A 115 8.78 -15.86 -1.36
CA LEU A 115 7.84 -16.94 -1.12
C LEU A 115 7.23 -16.85 0.29
N GLY A 116 8.02 -16.48 1.29
CA GLY A 116 7.53 -16.17 2.64
C GLY A 116 6.50 -15.04 2.64
N ASN A 117 6.75 -13.96 1.87
CA ASN A 117 5.82 -12.83 1.73
C ASN A 117 4.48 -13.26 1.11
N LEU A 118 4.50 -14.13 0.09
CA LEU A 118 3.28 -14.65 -0.55
C LEU A 118 2.47 -15.53 0.41
N HIS A 119 3.13 -16.43 1.15
CA HIS A 119 2.48 -17.23 2.19
C HIS A 119 1.84 -16.33 3.28
N GLU A 120 2.53 -15.26 3.70
CA GLU A 120 1.98 -14.28 4.63
C GLU A 120 0.73 -13.57 4.09
N GLN A 121 0.71 -13.18 2.82
CA GLN A 121 -0.47 -12.56 2.18
C GLN A 121 -1.68 -13.51 2.16
N ARG A 122 -1.44 -14.81 1.94
CA ARG A 122 -2.44 -15.89 1.97
C ARG A 122 -2.90 -16.28 3.38
N GLY A 123 -2.24 -15.78 4.43
CA GLY A 123 -2.52 -16.18 5.81
C GLY A 123 -1.88 -17.51 6.22
N GLU A 124 -0.99 -18.05 5.40
CA GLU A 124 -0.25 -19.31 5.60
C GLU A 124 0.97 -19.08 6.51
N ARG A 125 0.69 -18.85 7.81
CA ARG A 125 1.66 -18.36 8.78
C ARG A 125 2.85 -19.29 8.99
N GLU A 126 2.60 -20.58 9.13
CA GLU A 126 3.63 -21.59 9.38
C GLU A 126 4.56 -21.73 8.17
N GLN A 127 3.99 -21.69 6.95
CA GLN A 127 4.76 -21.73 5.71
C GLN A 127 5.61 -20.47 5.56
N ALA A 128 5.06 -19.29 5.83
CA ALA A 128 5.81 -18.03 5.82
C ALA A 128 6.99 -18.07 6.80
N GLN A 129 6.75 -18.50 8.04
CA GLN A 129 7.78 -18.63 9.07
C GLN A 129 8.91 -19.56 8.62
N ALA A 130 8.59 -20.74 8.10
CA ALA A 130 9.58 -21.71 7.64
C ALA A 130 10.49 -21.13 6.53
N ARG A 131 9.92 -20.34 5.60
CA ARG A 131 10.71 -19.70 4.53
C ARG A 131 11.62 -18.60 5.05
N TYR A 132 11.15 -17.76 5.95
CA TYR A 132 12.00 -16.73 6.56
C TYR A 132 13.12 -17.35 7.42
N GLU A 133 12.84 -18.43 8.15
CA GLU A 133 13.87 -19.17 8.90
C GLU A 133 14.92 -19.81 7.98
N GLN A 134 14.51 -20.37 6.83
CA GLN A 134 15.43 -20.87 5.81
C GLN A 134 16.32 -19.74 5.25
N ALA A 135 15.75 -18.57 4.97
CA ALA A 135 16.52 -17.41 4.51
C ALA A 135 17.57 -16.99 5.57
N LEU A 136 17.18 -16.99 6.84
CA LEU A 136 18.05 -16.62 7.95
C LEU A 136 19.09 -17.68 8.32
N ALA A 137 18.91 -18.93 7.90
CA ALA A 137 19.95 -19.94 7.97
C ALA A 137 21.09 -19.69 6.95
N VAL A 138 20.79 -18.97 5.86
CA VAL A 138 21.78 -18.57 4.84
C VAL A 138 22.41 -17.21 5.18
N ASP A 139 21.60 -16.22 5.53
CA ASP A 139 22.02 -14.88 5.96
C ASP A 139 21.38 -14.55 7.33
N PRO A 140 22.08 -14.80 8.46
CA PRO A 140 21.54 -14.60 9.81
C PRO A 140 21.12 -13.16 10.14
N HIS A 141 21.63 -12.18 9.40
CA HIS A 141 21.37 -10.75 9.60
C HIS A 141 20.54 -10.13 8.46
N HIS A 142 19.85 -10.97 7.68
CA HIS A 142 18.97 -10.52 6.60
C HIS A 142 17.84 -9.66 7.16
N ALA A 143 17.86 -8.36 6.84
CA ALA A 143 16.98 -7.36 7.46
C ALA A 143 15.50 -7.67 7.25
N LEU A 144 15.11 -7.92 6.00
CA LEU A 144 13.72 -8.15 5.63
C LEU A 144 13.15 -9.41 6.27
N ALA A 145 13.90 -10.53 6.28
CA ALA A 145 13.44 -11.78 6.88
C ALA A 145 13.27 -11.66 8.40
N LEU A 146 14.21 -11.00 9.09
CA LEU A 146 14.08 -10.71 10.53
C LEU A 146 12.83 -9.84 10.80
N ALA A 147 12.64 -8.78 10.02
CA ALA A 147 11.51 -7.88 10.16
C ALA A 147 10.17 -8.60 9.92
N ARG A 148 10.11 -9.49 8.92
CA ARG A 148 8.91 -10.29 8.64
C ARG A 148 8.62 -11.31 9.74
N LEU A 149 9.62 -12.00 10.28
CA LEU A 149 9.42 -12.94 11.40
C LEU A 149 8.79 -12.27 12.64
N VAL A 150 9.16 -11.02 12.91
CA VAL A 150 8.56 -10.24 14.00
C VAL A 150 7.05 -10.07 13.81
N ASN A 151 6.59 -9.89 12.58
CA ASN A 151 5.17 -9.71 12.27
C ASN A 151 4.36 -11.01 12.42
N LEU A 152 5.04 -12.17 12.35
CA LEU A 152 4.43 -13.49 12.50
C LEU A 152 4.25 -13.94 13.94
N ARG A 153 4.56 -13.15 14.97
CA ARG A 153 4.25 -13.54 16.37
C ARG A 153 4.10 -12.36 17.30
N ARG A 154 3.63 -12.62 18.53
CA ARG A 154 3.64 -11.66 19.63
C ARG A 154 4.77 -12.01 20.59
N PHE A 155 5.38 -10.98 21.18
CA PHE A 155 6.46 -11.12 22.15
C PHE A 155 5.90 -10.91 23.57
N LYS A 156 6.48 -11.58 24.55
CA LYS A 156 6.06 -11.48 25.97
C LYS A 156 7.18 -10.99 26.89
N SER A 157 8.41 -10.94 26.39
CA SER A 157 9.59 -10.54 27.14
C SER A 157 10.56 -9.78 26.22
N PRO A 158 11.21 -8.73 26.72
CA PRO A 158 12.26 -8.02 25.97
C PRO A 158 13.53 -8.87 25.76
N ASP A 159 13.67 -9.98 26.49
CA ASP A 159 14.80 -10.93 26.40
C ASP A 159 14.59 -12.03 25.35
N ASP A 160 13.60 -11.88 24.46
CA ASP A 160 13.34 -12.85 23.41
C ASP A 160 14.56 -12.98 22.47
N PRO A 161 15.00 -14.20 22.11
CA PRO A 161 16.17 -14.40 21.23
C PRO A 161 16.11 -13.65 19.90
N LEU A 162 14.92 -13.46 19.32
CA LEU A 162 14.76 -12.70 18.08
C LEU A 162 14.95 -11.19 18.31
N ILE A 163 14.59 -10.66 19.48
CA ILE A 163 14.91 -9.27 19.85
C ILE A 163 16.43 -9.07 19.92
N HIS A 164 17.17 -10.01 20.52
CA HIS A 164 18.62 -9.97 20.52
C HIS A 164 19.21 -10.02 19.10
N ARG A 165 18.67 -10.86 18.21
CA ARG A 165 19.09 -10.93 16.81
C ARG A 165 18.82 -9.63 16.05
N LEU A 166 17.70 -8.95 16.30
CA LEU A 166 17.42 -7.63 15.73
C LEU A 166 18.46 -6.60 16.22
N LYS A 167 18.72 -6.55 17.53
CA LYS A 167 19.74 -5.65 18.12
C LYS A 167 21.13 -5.92 17.51
N GLN A 168 21.50 -7.18 17.28
CA GLN A 168 22.75 -7.56 16.59
C GLN A 168 22.76 -7.11 15.12
N ALA A 169 21.68 -7.36 14.38
CA ALA A 169 21.57 -7.00 12.96
C ALA A 169 21.62 -5.49 12.71
N LEU A 170 21.12 -4.69 13.67
CA LEU A 170 21.24 -3.22 13.68
C LEU A 170 22.69 -2.75 13.93
N GLY A 171 23.50 -3.54 14.65
CA GLY A 171 24.91 -3.24 14.90
C GLY A 171 25.86 -3.49 13.73
N VAL A 172 25.38 -4.09 12.63
CA VAL A 172 26.18 -4.37 11.43
C VAL A 172 26.53 -3.06 10.71
N ARG A 173 27.83 -2.80 10.50
CA ARG A 173 28.32 -1.60 9.81
C ARG A 173 28.03 -1.63 8.31
N GLY A 174 27.79 -0.46 7.72
CA GLY A 174 27.61 -0.31 6.26
C GLY A 174 26.22 -0.68 5.74
N ARG A 175 25.26 -0.91 6.63
CA ARG A 175 23.86 -1.21 6.29
C ARG A 175 23.20 -0.04 5.57
N GLN A 176 22.36 -0.34 4.57
CA GLN A 176 21.61 0.68 3.87
C GLN A 176 20.52 1.28 4.78
N PRO A 177 20.16 2.58 4.63
CA PRO A 177 19.17 3.22 5.48
C PRO A 177 17.81 2.51 5.51
N PHE A 178 17.36 1.95 4.39
CA PHE A 178 16.08 1.23 4.32
C PHE A 178 16.09 -0.05 5.17
N GLU A 179 17.17 -0.83 5.11
CA GLU A 179 17.32 -2.04 5.92
C GLU A 179 17.42 -1.71 7.41
N HIS A 180 18.09 -0.61 7.74
CA HIS A 180 18.19 -0.11 9.11
C HIS A 180 16.81 0.31 9.64
N ALA A 181 16.02 1.00 8.82
CA ALA A 181 14.64 1.36 9.15
C ALA A 181 13.79 0.11 9.40
N ASP A 182 13.79 -0.87 8.48
CA ASP A 182 13.00 -2.10 8.61
C ASP A 182 13.31 -2.86 9.90
N LEU A 183 14.59 -3.03 10.23
CA LEU A 183 15.02 -3.68 11.47
C LEU A 183 14.61 -2.89 12.71
N ALA A 184 14.72 -1.56 12.69
CA ALA A 184 14.39 -0.71 13.83
C ALA A 184 12.86 -0.66 14.07
N TYR A 185 12.04 -0.65 13.02
CA TYR A 185 10.58 -0.81 13.14
C TYR A 185 10.21 -2.17 13.72
N ALA A 186 10.86 -3.24 13.25
CA ALA A 186 10.65 -4.58 13.77
C ALA A 186 11.06 -4.68 15.26
N LEU A 187 12.18 -4.06 15.63
CA LEU A 187 12.61 -3.98 17.04
C LEU A 187 11.58 -3.22 17.89
N GLY A 188 11.10 -2.06 17.43
CA GLY A 188 10.07 -1.28 18.12
C GLY A 188 8.80 -2.09 18.33
N LYS A 189 8.34 -2.82 17.31
CA LYS A 189 7.18 -3.71 17.40
C LYS A 189 7.39 -4.83 18.42
N ALA A 190 8.53 -5.51 18.38
CA ALA A 190 8.80 -6.61 19.30
C ALA A 190 8.89 -6.14 20.77
N LEU A 191 9.48 -4.96 21.00
CA LEU A 191 9.56 -4.34 22.33
C LEU A 191 8.20 -3.84 22.82
N ASP A 192 7.38 -3.27 21.95
CA ASP A 192 5.99 -2.87 22.26
C ASP A 192 5.15 -4.06 22.72
N ASP A 193 5.23 -5.17 21.98
CA ASP A 193 4.56 -6.42 22.34
C ASP A 193 5.01 -6.92 23.73
N ALA A 194 6.31 -6.81 24.01
CA ALA A 194 6.91 -7.21 25.28
C ALA A 194 6.66 -6.23 26.45
N GLY A 195 5.99 -5.10 26.21
CA GLY A 195 5.71 -4.08 27.22
C GLY A 195 6.89 -3.14 27.54
N ALA A 196 7.99 -3.21 26.79
CA ALA A 196 9.16 -2.34 26.94
C ALA A 196 8.96 -1.01 26.19
N TYR A 197 7.96 -0.23 26.59
CA TYR A 197 7.45 0.91 25.81
C TYR A 197 8.46 2.03 25.59
N ASP A 198 9.31 2.33 26.58
CA ASP A 198 10.36 3.36 26.43
C ASP A 198 11.41 2.94 25.39
N GLU A 199 11.88 1.68 25.42
CA GLU A 199 12.78 1.14 24.40
C GLU A 199 12.10 1.02 23.03
N ALA A 200 10.82 0.65 23.00
CA ALA A 200 10.03 0.56 21.78
C ALA A 200 9.94 1.92 21.08
N PHE A 201 9.60 2.97 21.83
CA PHE A 201 9.52 4.34 21.30
C PHE A 201 10.87 4.84 20.77
N ALA A 202 11.97 4.54 21.48
CA ALA A 202 13.31 4.86 21.01
C ALA A 202 13.65 4.13 19.69
N ALA A 203 13.31 2.84 19.58
CA ALA A 203 13.50 2.06 18.37
C ALA A 203 12.68 2.62 17.19
N TYR A 204 11.40 2.96 17.40
CA TYR A 204 10.58 3.62 16.39
C TYR A 204 11.13 4.99 15.97
N SER A 205 11.64 5.77 16.93
CA SER A 205 12.23 7.08 16.63
C SER A 205 13.49 6.94 15.76
N HIS A 206 14.37 5.99 16.06
CA HIS A 206 15.52 5.68 15.21
C HIS A 206 15.10 5.13 13.84
N ALA A 207 14.04 4.31 13.79
CA ALA A 207 13.50 3.78 12.55
C ALA A 207 13.04 4.91 11.62
N ASN A 208 12.27 5.86 12.15
CA ASN A 208 11.80 7.04 11.42
C ASN A 208 12.96 7.94 10.93
N GLN A 209 14.00 8.13 11.74
CA GLN A 209 15.20 8.87 11.33
C GLN A 209 15.93 8.18 10.17
N ALA A 210 16.06 6.86 10.21
CA ALA A 210 16.67 6.08 9.13
C ALA A 210 15.82 6.08 7.86
N ALA A 211 14.49 5.97 8.02
CA ALA A 211 13.53 5.99 6.91
C ALA A 211 13.56 7.31 6.12
N ARG A 212 13.99 8.43 6.74
CA ARG A 212 14.23 9.68 5.99
C ARG A 212 15.23 9.50 4.84
N PHE A 213 16.14 8.53 4.92
CA PHE A 213 17.16 8.29 3.90
C PHE A 213 16.97 6.98 3.12
N SER A 214 15.81 6.32 3.25
CA SER A 214 15.58 5.00 2.64
C SER A 214 15.38 5.02 1.12
N HIS A 215 15.11 6.19 0.52
CA HIS A 215 14.76 6.34 -0.90
C HIS A 215 15.80 7.13 -1.71
N GLY A 216 17.04 7.24 -1.22
CA GLY A 216 18.15 7.87 -1.93
C GLY A 216 18.96 8.82 -1.06
N ARG A 217 19.81 9.63 -1.71
CA ARG A 217 20.72 10.57 -1.01
C ARG A 217 20.00 11.80 -0.46
N THR A 218 18.88 12.17 -1.06
CA THR A 218 18.06 13.29 -0.61
C THR A 218 17.10 12.80 0.46
N PRO A 219 17.07 13.43 1.65
CA PRO A 219 16.15 13.02 2.70
C PRO A 219 14.69 13.26 2.28
N LEU A 220 13.82 12.30 2.60
CA LEU A 220 12.37 12.49 2.53
C LEU A 220 11.97 13.63 3.48
N ARG A 221 11.21 14.58 2.95
CA ARG A 221 10.71 15.73 3.69
C ARG A 221 9.22 15.90 3.44
N TYR A 222 8.49 16.16 4.51
CA TYR A 222 7.13 16.66 4.43
C TYR A 222 7.16 18.19 4.42
N ASP A 223 6.40 18.78 3.50
CA ASP A 223 6.28 20.23 3.37
C ASP A 223 4.87 20.63 3.84
N ARG A 224 4.82 21.25 5.03
CA ARG A 224 3.59 21.69 5.67
C ARG A 224 2.85 22.72 4.80
N ASP A 225 3.57 23.71 4.28
CA ASP A 225 2.99 24.79 3.48
C ASP A 225 2.42 24.28 2.15
N VAL A 226 3.09 23.33 1.49
CA VAL A 226 2.57 22.67 0.28
C VAL A 226 1.27 21.93 0.60
N HIS A 227 1.22 21.21 1.72
CA HIS A 227 0.02 20.49 2.11
C HIS A 227 -1.12 21.42 2.52
N GLU A 228 -0.84 22.51 3.24
CA GLU A 228 -1.84 23.53 3.56
C GLU A 228 -2.44 24.16 2.30
N ARG A 229 -1.60 24.57 1.34
CA ARG A 229 -2.06 25.10 0.05
C ARG A 229 -2.91 24.10 -0.73
N LEU A 230 -2.58 22.81 -0.69
CA LEU A 230 -3.40 21.78 -1.30
C LEU A 230 -4.79 21.72 -0.64
N VAL A 231 -4.85 21.68 0.70
CA VAL A 231 -6.12 21.66 1.43
C VAL A 231 -6.95 22.92 1.19
N ASP A 232 -6.32 24.09 1.20
CA ASP A 232 -6.99 25.36 0.90
C ASP A 232 -7.57 25.36 -0.52
N ALA A 233 -6.79 24.91 -1.50
CA ALA A 233 -7.23 24.85 -2.88
C ALA A 233 -8.38 23.84 -3.09
N LEU A 234 -8.38 22.71 -2.36
CA LEU A 234 -9.49 21.75 -2.38
C LEU A 234 -10.76 22.34 -1.76
N ILE A 235 -10.65 23.06 -0.63
CA ILE A 235 -11.79 23.71 0.04
C ILE A 235 -12.38 24.83 -0.83
N GLN A 236 -11.52 25.60 -1.51
CA GLN A 236 -11.95 26.69 -2.39
C GLN A 236 -12.48 26.19 -3.74
N GLN A 237 -12.31 24.91 -4.05
CA GLN A 237 -12.72 24.37 -5.34
C GLN A 237 -14.24 24.24 -5.43
N SER A 238 -14.85 24.98 -6.36
CA SER A 238 -16.26 24.78 -6.70
C SER A 238 -16.39 23.69 -7.76
N LEU A 239 -16.83 22.50 -7.34
CA LEU A 239 -17.12 21.39 -8.24
C LEU A 239 -18.64 21.19 -8.34
N GLN A 240 -19.19 21.45 -9.53
CA GLN A 240 -20.61 21.27 -9.80
C GLN A 240 -20.91 19.81 -10.10
N PRO A 241 -21.84 19.16 -9.38
CA PRO A 241 -22.29 17.81 -9.69
C PRO A 241 -22.76 17.68 -11.13
N LEU A 242 -22.26 16.66 -11.82
CA LEU A 242 -22.79 16.26 -13.11
C LEU A 242 -24.24 15.77 -12.95
N ALA A 243 -25.01 15.78 -14.02
CA ALA A 243 -26.33 15.14 -14.00
C ALA A 243 -26.20 13.64 -13.67
N PRO A 244 -27.17 13.04 -12.97
CA PRO A 244 -27.28 11.59 -12.87
C PRO A 244 -27.32 10.98 -14.28
N ALA A 245 -26.53 9.94 -14.51
CA ALA A 245 -26.60 9.19 -15.76
C ALA A 245 -27.76 8.19 -15.69
N ASP A 246 -28.75 8.31 -16.58
CA ASP A 246 -29.90 7.40 -16.65
C ASP A 246 -29.47 5.94 -16.84
N GLY A 247 -30.08 5.02 -16.08
CA GLY A 247 -29.89 3.57 -16.23
C GLY A 247 -28.49 3.04 -15.88
N ALA A 248 -27.61 3.87 -15.34
CA ALA A 248 -26.26 3.45 -14.98
C ALA A 248 -26.21 2.69 -13.64
N ALA A 249 -25.32 1.70 -13.54
CA ALA A 249 -25.05 1.00 -12.29
C ALA A 249 -24.70 1.99 -11.15
N ALA A 250 -25.11 1.65 -9.93
CA ALA A 250 -24.78 2.42 -8.74
C ALA A 250 -23.24 2.62 -8.65
N PRO A 251 -22.76 3.83 -8.33
CA PRO A 251 -21.33 4.06 -8.17
C PRO A 251 -20.78 3.21 -7.01
N ALA A 252 -19.46 3.00 -7.01
CA ALA A 252 -18.79 2.38 -5.87
C ALA A 252 -19.08 3.16 -4.57
N VAL A 253 -19.12 2.44 -3.46
CA VAL A 253 -19.09 3.01 -2.10
C VAL A 253 -17.66 3.40 -1.79
N PHE A 254 -17.42 4.67 -1.49
CA PHE A 254 -16.07 5.13 -1.18
C PHE A 254 -15.82 5.05 0.32
N ILE A 255 -14.74 4.39 0.74
CA ILE A 255 -14.35 4.29 2.14
C ILE A 255 -13.06 5.09 2.35
N CYS A 256 -13.05 6.01 3.30
CA CYS A 256 -11.91 6.89 3.56
C CYS A 256 -11.69 7.18 5.05
N GLY A 257 -10.63 7.92 5.36
CA GLY A 257 -10.28 8.33 6.73
C GLY A 257 -8.78 8.53 6.88
N MET A 258 -8.35 8.98 8.06
CA MET A 258 -6.93 9.07 8.35
C MET A 258 -6.26 7.69 8.21
N PHE A 259 -5.04 7.62 7.68
CA PHE A 259 -4.32 6.35 7.64
C PHE A 259 -4.25 5.73 9.05
N ARG A 260 -4.56 4.44 9.22
CA ARG A 260 -4.74 3.73 10.52
C ARG A 260 -5.99 4.10 11.36
N SER A 261 -7.01 4.71 10.75
CA SER A 261 -8.33 4.95 11.37
C SER A 261 -9.28 3.74 11.34
N GLY A 262 -8.96 2.64 10.66
CA GLY A 262 -9.79 1.43 10.62
C GLY A 262 -10.54 1.17 9.31
N SER A 263 -10.28 1.92 8.24
CA SER A 263 -10.94 1.74 6.92
C SER A 263 -10.86 0.32 6.36
N THR A 264 -9.71 -0.34 6.46
CA THR A 264 -9.56 -1.75 6.03
C THR A 264 -10.42 -2.72 6.84
N LEU A 265 -10.54 -2.52 8.16
CA LEU A 265 -11.39 -3.37 9.00
C LEU A 265 -12.85 -3.21 8.60
N LEU A 266 -13.30 -1.96 8.41
CA LEU A 266 -14.66 -1.67 7.96
C LEU A 266 -14.93 -2.30 6.59
N GLU A 267 -14.01 -2.17 5.63
CA GLU A 267 -14.15 -2.82 4.32
C GLU A 267 -14.27 -4.33 4.44
N GLN A 268 -13.46 -5.00 5.25
CA GLN A 268 -13.55 -6.45 5.41
C GLN A 268 -14.88 -6.90 6.03
N ILE A 269 -15.39 -6.13 7.00
CA ILE A 269 -16.72 -6.35 7.58
C ILE A 269 -17.80 -6.25 6.49
N LEU A 270 -17.76 -5.19 5.68
CA LEU A 270 -18.73 -4.97 4.61
C LEU A 270 -18.61 -6.00 3.49
N ALA A 271 -17.39 -6.33 3.06
CA ALA A 271 -17.13 -7.33 2.03
C ALA A 271 -17.47 -8.77 2.45
N SER A 272 -17.83 -8.99 3.72
CA SER A 272 -18.42 -10.26 4.16
C SER A 272 -19.92 -10.34 3.88
N HIS A 273 -20.58 -9.21 3.61
CA HIS A 273 -21.97 -9.17 3.17
C HIS A 273 -22.09 -9.72 1.73
N PRO A 274 -23.07 -10.60 1.42
CA PRO A 274 -23.16 -11.29 0.12
C PRO A 274 -23.37 -10.35 -1.08
N ALA A 275 -23.88 -9.14 -0.85
CA ALA A 275 -24.08 -8.13 -1.90
C ALA A 275 -22.87 -7.21 -2.13
N VAL A 276 -21.81 -7.29 -1.31
CA VAL A 276 -20.70 -6.33 -1.32
C VAL A 276 -19.41 -7.00 -1.79
N THR A 277 -18.80 -6.42 -2.82
CA THR A 277 -17.46 -6.77 -3.26
C THR A 277 -16.45 -5.82 -2.64
N GLY A 278 -15.45 -6.37 -1.94
CA GLY A 278 -14.27 -5.63 -1.47
C GLY A 278 -13.35 -5.25 -2.62
N GLY A 279 -13.30 -3.98 -3.02
CA GLY A 279 -12.44 -3.54 -4.13
C GLY A 279 -11.01 -3.22 -3.70
N GLY A 280 -10.78 -2.98 -2.41
CA GLY A 280 -9.51 -2.55 -1.86
C GLY A 280 -9.13 -1.15 -2.31
N GLU A 281 -7.82 -0.92 -2.39
CA GLU A 281 -7.27 0.38 -2.79
C GLU A 281 -7.18 0.48 -4.32
N ILE A 282 -8.19 1.11 -4.94
CA ILE A 282 -8.29 1.27 -6.41
C ILE A 282 -7.59 2.57 -6.83
N ASP A 283 -6.57 2.49 -7.69
CA ASP A 283 -5.77 3.68 -8.08
C ASP A 283 -6.39 4.56 -9.19
N LEU A 284 -7.55 4.17 -9.73
CA LEU A 284 -8.20 4.86 -10.84
C LEU A 284 -8.55 6.32 -10.50
N LEU A 285 -9.27 6.56 -9.40
CA LEU A 285 -9.69 7.90 -9.01
C LEU A 285 -8.49 8.82 -8.67
N PRO A 286 -7.51 8.41 -7.84
CA PRO A 286 -6.30 9.21 -7.61
C PRO A 286 -5.51 9.50 -8.89
N SER A 287 -5.43 8.56 -9.83
CA SER A 287 -4.78 8.77 -11.13
C SER A 287 -5.50 9.85 -11.95
N LEU A 288 -6.83 9.76 -12.07
CA LEU A 288 -7.64 10.77 -12.76
C LEU A 288 -7.51 12.14 -12.10
N ALA A 289 -7.54 12.20 -10.76
CA ALA A 289 -7.37 13.44 -10.01
C ALA A 289 -5.99 14.06 -10.25
N ARG A 290 -4.90 13.28 -10.22
CA ARG A 290 -3.54 13.76 -10.52
C ARG A 290 -3.41 14.31 -11.94
N GLN A 291 -4.03 13.65 -12.91
CA GLN A 291 -3.94 14.04 -14.32
C GLN A 291 -4.78 15.28 -14.64
N HIS A 292 -5.98 15.39 -14.04
CA HIS A 292 -6.97 16.37 -14.49
C HIS A 292 -7.35 17.40 -13.43
N LEU A 293 -7.42 17.02 -12.15
CA LEU A 293 -7.85 17.92 -11.08
C LEU A 293 -6.70 18.75 -10.50
N LEU A 294 -5.66 18.08 -10.01
CA LEU A 294 -4.55 18.72 -9.29
C LEU A 294 -3.86 19.86 -10.07
N PRO A 295 -3.62 19.75 -11.41
CA PRO A 295 -3.01 20.83 -12.18
C PRO A 295 -3.85 22.12 -12.28
N ARG A 296 -5.14 22.03 -11.91
CA ARG A 296 -6.13 23.11 -11.94
C ARG A 296 -6.39 23.72 -10.56
N LEU A 297 -5.97 23.06 -9.48
CA LEU A 297 -6.12 23.59 -8.12
C LEU A 297 -5.38 24.92 -7.96
N GLY A 298 -5.99 25.85 -7.21
CA GLY A 298 -5.46 27.20 -7.01
C GLY A 298 -5.59 28.13 -8.22
N LYS A 299 -6.32 27.72 -9.28
CA LYS A 299 -6.58 28.52 -10.48
C LYS A 299 -8.09 28.72 -10.66
N PRO A 300 -8.67 29.79 -10.08
CA PRO A 300 -10.13 30.02 -10.09
C PRO A 300 -10.75 30.02 -11.49
N ASP A 301 -10.00 30.50 -12.49
CA ASP A 301 -10.47 30.62 -13.88
C ASP A 301 -10.40 29.30 -14.68
N LEU A 302 -9.98 28.19 -14.05
CA LEU A 302 -9.80 26.90 -14.73
C LEU A 302 -10.61 25.78 -14.04
N PRO A 303 -11.96 25.85 -14.03
CA PRO A 303 -12.77 24.78 -13.48
C PRO A 303 -12.60 23.48 -14.27
N LEU A 304 -12.97 22.35 -13.67
CA LEU A 304 -13.00 21.07 -14.38
C LEU A 304 -14.15 21.10 -15.40
N PRO A 305 -13.87 21.03 -16.73
CA PRO A 305 -14.93 21.09 -17.73
C PRO A 305 -15.89 19.90 -17.60
N VAL A 306 -17.19 20.14 -17.80
CA VAL A 306 -18.24 19.09 -17.76
C VAL A 306 -17.88 17.90 -18.65
N ALA A 307 -17.42 18.14 -19.88
CA ALA A 307 -17.03 17.09 -20.80
C ALA A 307 -15.86 16.22 -20.28
N LEU A 308 -14.91 16.84 -19.57
CA LEU A 308 -13.78 16.14 -18.97
C LEU A 308 -14.22 15.35 -17.73
N ALA A 309 -15.11 15.91 -16.91
CA ALA A 309 -15.71 15.19 -15.80
C ALA A 309 -16.52 13.96 -16.29
N GLU A 310 -17.31 14.10 -17.36
CA GLU A 310 -18.01 12.96 -17.98
C GLU A 310 -17.03 11.90 -18.52
N GLN A 311 -15.90 12.32 -19.08
CA GLN A 311 -14.83 11.40 -19.48
C GLN A 311 -14.25 10.65 -18.28
N MET A 312 -13.84 11.36 -17.22
CA MET A 312 -13.30 10.75 -16.00
C MET A 312 -14.29 9.77 -15.37
N ARG A 313 -15.58 10.10 -15.37
CA ARG A 313 -16.65 9.21 -14.91
C ARG A 313 -16.70 7.90 -15.72
N ARG A 314 -16.64 7.99 -17.05
CA ARG A 314 -16.62 6.80 -17.93
C ARG A 314 -15.38 5.95 -17.68
N GLU A 315 -14.20 6.56 -17.67
CA GLU A 315 -12.93 5.87 -17.44
C GLU A 315 -12.90 5.13 -16.10
N TYR A 316 -13.38 5.77 -15.02
CA TYR A 316 -13.49 5.10 -13.72
C TYR A 316 -14.45 3.90 -13.77
N ARG A 317 -15.64 4.07 -14.37
CA ARG A 317 -16.64 3.00 -14.46
C ARG A 317 -16.16 1.81 -15.29
N GLU A 318 -15.54 2.08 -16.44
CA GLU A 318 -14.98 1.05 -17.32
C GLU A 318 -13.84 0.30 -16.62
N GLY A 319 -12.92 1.02 -15.97
CA GLY A 319 -11.81 0.42 -15.24
C GLY A 319 -12.27 -0.44 -14.06
N VAL A 320 -13.28 0.02 -13.32
CA VAL A 320 -13.91 -0.76 -12.24
C VAL A 320 -14.61 -2.01 -12.78
N ALA A 321 -15.45 -1.86 -13.83
CA ALA A 321 -16.21 -2.97 -14.40
C ALA A 321 -15.29 -4.06 -14.99
N ALA A 322 -14.17 -3.67 -15.59
CA ALA A 322 -13.16 -4.59 -16.10
C ALA A 322 -12.47 -5.39 -14.99
N ARG A 323 -12.21 -4.77 -13.84
CA ARG A 323 -11.51 -5.40 -12.71
C ARG A 323 -12.42 -6.22 -11.81
N PHE A 324 -13.70 -5.85 -11.70
CA PHE A 324 -14.68 -6.47 -10.81
C PHE A 324 -15.98 -6.78 -11.57
N PRO A 325 -15.93 -7.67 -12.58
CA PRO A 325 -17.10 -8.00 -13.38
C PRO A 325 -18.21 -8.61 -12.50
N GLY A 326 -19.43 -8.10 -12.63
CA GLY A 326 -20.60 -8.61 -11.91
C GLY A 326 -20.72 -8.19 -10.43
N ALA A 327 -19.87 -7.28 -9.94
CA ALA A 327 -20.03 -6.72 -8.60
C ALA A 327 -21.34 -5.92 -8.49
N ALA A 328 -22.23 -6.33 -7.58
CA ALA A 328 -23.51 -5.66 -7.33
C ALA A 328 -23.31 -4.32 -6.61
N LEU A 329 -22.51 -4.32 -5.54
CA LEU A 329 -22.03 -3.12 -4.86
C LEU A 329 -20.53 -3.25 -4.60
N LEU A 330 -19.72 -2.38 -5.18
CA LEU A 330 -18.28 -2.37 -4.99
C LEU A 330 -17.89 -1.34 -3.93
N THR A 331 -16.92 -1.69 -3.09
CA THR A 331 -16.23 -0.72 -2.22
C THR A 331 -14.92 -0.25 -2.86
N ASP A 332 -14.70 1.05 -2.91
CA ASP A 332 -13.42 1.68 -3.24
C ASP A 332 -12.85 2.28 -1.94
N LYS A 333 -12.02 1.48 -1.25
CA LYS A 333 -11.45 1.86 0.04
C LYS A 333 -10.05 2.39 -0.17
N ARG A 334 -9.86 3.67 0.09
CA ARG A 334 -8.53 4.24 0.32
C ARG A 334 -8.58 5.28 1.42
N PRO A 335 -7.62 5.27 2.38
CA PRO A 335 -7.56 6.30 3.40
C PRO A 335 -7.61 7.70 2.80
N ASP A 336 -6.80 7.96 1.76
CA ASP A 336 -6.65 9.25 1.07
C ASP A 336 -7.83 9.66 0.18
N ASN A 337 -8.88 8.84 0.01
CA ASN A 337 -10.10 9.23 -0.72
C ASN A 337 -10.77 10.49 -0.12
N PHE A 338 -10.49 10.84 1.14
CA PHE A 338 -10.97 12.09 1.75
C PHE A 338 -10.48 13.34 1.00
N LEU A 339 -9.34 13.28 0.31
CA LEU A 339 -8.81 14.38 -0.51
C LEU A 339 -9.69 14.65 -1.72
N PHE A 340 -10.46 13.66 -2.18
CA PHE A 340 -11.17 13.69 -3.45
C PHE A 340 -12.69 13.60 -3.31
N ILE A 341 -13.26 13.79 -2.12
CA ILE A 341 -14.72 13.74 -1.92
C ILE A 341 -15.45 14.73 -2.84
N GLY A 342 -14.95 15.96 -2.99
CA GLY A 342 -15.54 16.92 -3.94
C GLY A 342 -15.58 16.38 -5.38
N LEU A 343 -14.50 15.75 -5.84
CA LEU A 343 -14.46 15.13 -7.17
C LEU A 343 -15.38 13.91 -7.25
N ILE A 344 -15.40 13.05 -6.23
CA ILE A 344 -16.31 11.91 -6.14
C ILE A 344 -17.76 12.37 -6.30
N LYS A 345 -18.16 13.42 -5.57
CA LYS A 345 -19.53 13.96 -5.63
C LYS A 345 -19.82 14.68 -6.94
N GLN A 346 -18.80 15.23 -7.61
CA GLN A 346 -18.96 15.74 -8.96
C GLN A 346 -19.24 14.64 -9.98
N LEU A 347 -18.41 13.59 -9.98
CA LEU A 347 -18.50 12.48 -10.92
C LEU A 347 -19.72 11.59 -10.63
N PHE A 348 -19.99 11.36 -9.35
CA PHE A 348 -21.01 10.43 -8.85
C PHE A 348 -21.86 11.12 -7.78
N PRO A 349 -22.86 11.93 -8.18
CA PRO A 349 -23.70 12.68 -7.24
C PRO A 349 -24.42 11.79 -6.21
N SER A 350 -24.71 10.53 -6.54
CA SER A 350 -25.34 9.56 -5.64
C SER A 350 -24.35 8.71 -4.83
N ALA A 351 -23.04 8.93 -4.96
CA ALA A 351 -22.06 8.13 -4.22
C ALA A 351 -22.22 8.31 -2.71
N ARG A 352 -22.31 7.18 -2.01
CA ARG A 352 -22.24 7.07 -0.55
C ARG A 352 -20.80 6.95 -0.11
N ILE A 353 -20.46 7.62 0.98
CA ILE A 353 -19.13 7.67 1.55
C ILE A 353 -19.18 7.14 2.99
N LEU A 354 -18.31 6.20 3.30
CA LEU A 354 -18.05 5.75 4.66
C LEU A 354 -16.72 6.32 5.13
N HIS A 355 -16.78 7.11 6.19
CA HIS A 355 -15.63 7.77 6.78
C HIS A 355 -15.26 7.07 8.08
N THR A 356 -14.01 6.65 8.23
CA THR A 356 -13.53 6.02 9.47
C THR A 356 -12.76 7.00 10.33
N ARG A 357 -13.09 7.02 11.62
CA ARG A 357 -12.44 7.85 12.64
C ARG A 357 -11.95 6.97 13.77
N ARG A 358 -10.83 7.35 14.39
CA ARG A 358 -10.28 6.73 15.59
C ARG A 358 -9.80 7.80 16.57
N ALA A 359 -9.68 7.45 17.86
CA ALA A 359 -9.03 8.26 18.87
C ALA A 359 -7.69 8.80 18.36
N MET A 360 -7.56 10.12 18.42
CA MET A 360 -6.55 10.88 17.69
C MET A 360 -5.11 10.49 18.07
N LEU A 361 -4.80 10.38 19.36
CA LEU A 361 -3.46 9.99 19.84
C LEU A 361 -3.10 8.57 19.40
N ASP A 362 -4.04 7.63 19.54
CA ASP A 362 -3.85 6.25 19.09
C ASP A 362 -3.64 6.16 17.58
N ASN A 363 -4.38 6.97 16.82
CA ASN A 363 -4.23 7.03 15.37
C ASN A 363 -2.85 7.57 14.98
N CYS A 364 -2.41 8.70 15.56
CA CYS A 364 -1.14 9.33 15.24
C CYS A 364 0.03 8.42 15.60
N LEU A 365 0.04 7.82 16.79
CA LEU A 365 1.05 6.83 17.17
C LEU A 365 1.04 5.61 16.25
N SER A 366 -0.14 5.14 15.84
CA SER A 366 -0.22 4.01 14.91
C SER A 366 0.39 4.32 13.54
N VAL A 367 0.40 5.58 13.12
CA VAL A 367 1.11 6.04 11.91
C VAL A 367 2.62 6.07 12.16
N PHE A 368 3.05 6.67 13.28
CA PHE A 368 4.47 6.79 13.67
C PHE A 368 5.19 5.45 13.82
N PHE A 369 4.47 4.38 14.17
CA PHE A 369 5.02 3.03 14.37
C PHE A 369 5.15 2.20 13.09
N LEU A 370 4.89 2.77 11.91
CA LEU A 370 4.90 2.04 10.64
C LEU A 370 5.89 2.61 9.64
N HIS A 371 6.61 1.72 8.95
CA HIS A 371 7.42 2.09 7.80
C HIS A 371 6.49 2.35 6.59
N LEU A 372 6.16 3.61 6.34
CA LEU A 372 5.33 4.02 5.21
C LEU A 372 6.18 4.55 4.06
N GLY A 373 5.62 4.47 2.84
CA GLY A 373 6.28 4.91 1.62
C GLY A 373 6.49 6.43 1.55
N PRO A 374 7.24 6.89 0.53
CA PRO A 374 7.67 8.29 0.41
C PRO A 374 6.52 9.27 0.20
N SER A 375 5.37 8.80 -0.29
CA SER A 375 4.13 9.58 -0.41
C SER A 375 3.54 10.00 0.94
N MET A 376 3.96 9.35 2.04
CA MET A 376 3.52 9.63 3.41
C MET A 376 4.68 10.10 4.29
N ALA A 377 5.57 10.94 3.76
CA ALA A 377 6.73 11.47 4.49
C ALA A 377 6.36 12.17 5.83
N TYR A 378 5.12 12.65 5.98
CA TYR A 378 4.62 13.21 7.24
C TYR A 378 4.63 12.19 8.39
N SER A 379 4.60 10.89 8.09
CA SER A 379 4.59 9.81 9.09
C SER A 379 5.87 9.69 9.90
N LEU A 380 6.94 10.35 9.46
CA LEU A 380 8.28 10.21 10.05
C LEU A 380 8.50 11.09 11.28
N ASP A 381 7.54 11.96 11.62
CA ASP A 381 7.66 12.91 12.71
C ASP A 381 6.30 13.14 13.38
N LEU A 382 6.25 13.14 14.72
CA LEU A 382 4.98 13.27 15.44
C LEU A 382 4.31 14.63 15.21
N GLU A 383 5.08 15.71 15.03
CA GLU A 383 4.49 17.03 14.75
C GLU A 383 3.97 17.12 13.31
N ASP A 384 4.65 16.49 12.36
CA ASP A 384 4.19 16.41 10.98
C ASP A 384 2.93 15.56 10.86
N ILE A 385 2.83 14.45 11.61
CA ILE A 385 1.60 13.68 11.76
C ILE A 385 0.49 14.55 12.34
N ALA A 386 0.76 15.31 13.39
CA ALA A 386 -0.22 16.19 14.01
C ALA A 386 -0.72 17.25 13.03
N HIS A 387 0.19 17.90 12.31
CA HIS A 387 -0.14 18.87 11.26
C HIS A 387 -1.01 18.25 10.18
N TRP A 388 -0.62 17.10 9.62
CA TRP A 388 -1.42 16.38 8.64
C TRP A 388 -2.82 16.04 9.17
N TYR A 389 -2.92 15.56 10.42
CA TYR A 389 -4.19 15.23 11.04
C TYR A 389 -5.12 16.46 11.15
N ARG A 390 -4.58 17.63 11.52
CA ARG A 390 -5.35 18.90 11.54
C ARG A 390 -5.88 19.27 10.15
N GLN A 391 -5.05 19.13 9.13
CA GLN A 391 -5.43 19.41 7.74
C GLN A 391 -6.50 18.44 7.23
N TYR A 392 -6.38 17.15 7.56
CA TYR A 392 -7.42 16.14 7.32
C TYR A 392 -8.74 16.49 8.01
N ARG A 393 -8.71 16.90 9.29
CA ARG A 393 -9.92 17.30 10.03
C ARG A 393 -10.59 18.54 9.44
N ARG A 394 -9.80 19.57 9.06
CA ARG A 394 -10.29 20.75 8.34
C ARG A 394 -11.01 20.37 7.06
N LEU A 395 -10.39 19.52 6.25
CA LEU A 395 -10.95 19.12 4.97
C LEU A 395 -12.22 18.26 5.13
N MET A 396 -12.21 17.31 6.07
CA MET A 396 -13.40 16.51 6.37
C MET A 396 -14.55 17.36 6.92
N ALA A 397 -14.28 18.38 7.75
CA ALA A 397 -15.31 19.29 8.24
C ALA A 397 -15.98 20.06 7.09
N HIS A 398 -15.19 20.52 6.11
CA HIS A 398 -15.71 21.14 4.89
C HIS A 398 -16.59 20.16 4.10
N TRP A 399 -16.14 18.93 3.86
CA TRP A 399 -16.95 17.93 3.16
C TRP A 399 -18.23 17.55 3.90
N GLN A 400 -18.18 17.45 5.23
CA GLN A 400 -19.37 17.20 6.04
C GLN A 400 -20.40 18.33 5.91
N SER A 401 -19.96 19.59 5.79
CA SER A 401 -20.88 20.72 5.61
C SER A 401 -21.60 20.72 4.25
N LEU A 402 -20.99 20.12 3.21
CA LEU A 402 -21.57 20.08 1.86
C LEU A 402 -22.33 18.78 1.59
N TYR A 403 -21.84 17.65 2.09
CA TYR A 403 -22.28 16.31 1.72
C TYR A 403 -22.62 15.44 2.93
N GLY A 404 -22.98 16.05 4.06
CA GLY A 404 -23.17 15.33 5.32
C GLY A 404 -24.23 14.21 5.28
N ALA A 405 -25.22 14.31 4.39
CA ALA A 405 -26.22 13.25 4.17
C ALA A 405 -25.65 12.00 3.46
N ASP A 406 -24.52 12.15 2.74
CA ASP A 406 -23.87 11.08 2.01
C ASP A 406 -22.63 10.53 2.70
N ILE A 407 -22.19 11.17 3.79
CA ILE A 407 -21.02 10.79 4.58
C ILE A 407 -21.48 10.23 5.92
N HIS A 408 -21.32 8.93 6.11
CA HIS A 408 -21.52 8.29 7.42
C HIS A 408 -20.17 8.01 8.08
N THR A 409 -20.01 8.45 9.33
CA THR A 409 -18.78 8.23 10.09
C THR A 409 -18.90 7.01 10.98
N VAL A 410 -18.00 6.04 10.79
CA VAL A 410 -17.82 4.87 11.66
C VAL A 410 -16.67 5.15 12.62
N ASP A 411 -16.97 5.16 13.92
CA ASP A 411 -15.96 5.27 14.96
C ASP A 411 -15.34 3.89 15.23
N TYR A 412 -14.03 3.78 15.02
CA TYR A 412 -13.27 2.55 15.21
C TYR A 412 -13.33 2.04 16.64
N ASP A 413 -13.20 2.94 17.62
CA ASP A 413 -13.14 2.56 19.03
C ASP A 413 -14.52 2.06 19.50
N ALA A 414 -15.60 2.67 19.01
CA ALA A 414 -16.96 2.16 19.19
C ALA A 414 -17.16 0.81 18.47
N LEU A 415 -16.67 0.67 17.22
CA LEU A 415 -16.81 -0.55 16.42
C LEU A 415 -16.15 -1.76 17.08
N VAL A 416 -14.95 -1.61 17.64
CA VAL A 416 -14.28 -2.73 18.32
C VAL A 416 -14.85 -3.02 19.72
N ALA A 417 -15.56 -2.06 20.31
CA ALA A 417 -16.18 -2.21 21.62
C ALA A 417 -17.57 -2.84 21.55
N ASP A 418 -18.41 -2.38 20.63
CA ASP A 418 -19.76 -2.86 20.37
C ASP A 418 -20.04 -2.83 18.86
N PRO A 419 -19.68 -3.90 18.12
CA PRO A 419 -19.68 -3.88 16.67
C PRO A 419 -21.06 -3.79 16.04
N ARG A 420 -22.06 -4.46 16.63
CA ARG A 420 -23.35 -4.66 15.97
C ARG A 420 -24.05 -3.32 15.63
N PRO A 421 -24.20 -2.35 16.55
CA PRO A 421 -24.84 -1.08 16.22
C PRO A 421 -24.07 -0.28 15.15
N GLN A 422 -22.73 -0.35 15.16
CA GLN A 422 -21.91 0.37 14.19
C GLN A 422 -22.02 -0.24 12.78
N ILE A 423 -22.10 -1.57 12.70
CA ILE A 423 -22.28 -2.29 11.43
C ILE A 423 -23.70 -2.09 10.89
N GLU A 424 -24.73 -2.19 11.75
CA GLU A 424 -26.12 -1.93 11.37
C GLU A 424 -26.27 -0.50 10.82
N ALA A 425 -25.67 0.50 11.45
CA ALA A 425 -25.68 1.88 10.97
C ALA A 425 -24.96 2.07 9.63
N ALA A 426 -23.81 1.41 9.46
CA ALA A 426 -23.08 1.46 8.19
C ALA A 426 -23.87 0.79 7.05
N LEU A 427 -24.48 -0.39 7.28
CA LEU A 427 -25.31 -1.07 6.29
C LEU A 427 -26.57 -0.26 5.95
N ALA A 428 -27.20 0.36 6.95
CA ALA A 428 -28.35 1.24 6.73
C ALA A 428 -28.00 2.45 5.85
N HIS A 429 -26.82 3.05 6.04
CA HIS A 429 -26.32 4.13 5.17
C HIS A 429 -26.12 3.67 3.72
N LEU A 430 -25.79 2.39 3.52
CA LEU A 430 -25.65 1.76 2.21
C LEU A 430 -26.95 1.17 1.67
N GLU A 431 -28.07 1.32 2.39
CA GLU A 431 -29.38 0.74 2.04
C GLU A 431 -29.33 -0.79 1.90
N LEU A 432 -28.47 -1.45 2.68
CA LEU A 432 -28.34 -2.90 2.73
C LEU A 432 -29.05 -3.50 3.96
N PRO A 433 -29.65 -4.69 3.82
CA PRO A 433 -30.17 -5.43 4.97
C PRO A 433 -29.03 -5.89 5.88
N TRP A 434 -29.37 -6.28 7.11
CA TRP A 434 -28.44 -6.94 8.01
C TRP A 434 -28.07 -8.34 7.47
N ASP A 435 -26.79 -8.71 7.62
CA ASP A 435 -26.30 -10.07 7.40
C ASP A 435 -25.28 -10.44 8.49
N ASP A 436 -25.46 -11.62 9.12
CA ASP A 436 -24.59 -12.10 10.20
C ASP A 436 -23.15 -12.37 9.75
N ALA A 437 -22.90 -12.53 8.44
CA ALA A 437 -21.56 -12.66 7.89
C ALA A 437 -20.68 -11.43 8.22
N CYS A 438 -21.28 -10.23 8.34
CA CYS A 438 -20.56 -9.02 8.72
C CYS A 438 -19.99 -9.09 10.15
N LEU A 439 -20.64 -9.77 11.09
CA LEU A 439 -20.08 -10.01 12.44
C LEU A 439 -18.98 -11.07 12.42
N ASN A 440 -19.07 -12.02 11.49
CA ASN A 440 -18.16 -13.15 11.36
C ASN A 440 -17.06 -12.92 10.31
N PHE A 441 -16.77 -11.66 9.96
CA PHE A 441 -15.83 -11.27 8.90
C PHE A 441 -14.41 -11.89 9.00
N HIS A 442 -13.99 -12.29 10.19
CA HIS A 442 -12.69 -12.90 10.47
C HIS A 442 -12.60 -14.37 10.02
N THR A 443 -13.73 -15.02 9.70
CA THR A 443 -13.76 -16.37 9.11
C THR A 443 -13.61 -16.36 7.60
N SER A 444 -13.65 -15.18 6.96
CA SER A 444 -13.48 -15.03 5.52
C SER A 444 -12.03 -15.33 5.10
N GLN A 445 -11.87 -16.09 4.01
CA GLN A 445 -10.56 -16.48 3.46
C GLN A 445 -10.01 -15.46 2.43
N THR A 446 -10.56 -14.25 2.36
CA THR A 446 -10.11 -13.25 1.39
C THR A 446 -8.64 -12.85 1.59
N THR A 447 -7.95 -12.58 0.49
CA THR A 447 -6.57 -12.05 0.50
C THR A 447 -6.60 -10.59 0.93
N VAL A 448 -5.75 -10.22 1.89
CA VAL A 448 -5.66 -8.84 2.39
C VAL A 448 -4.22 -8.33 2.30
N ALA A 449 -3.95 -7.46 1.32
CA ALA A 449 -2.65 -6.81 1.13
C ALA A 449 -2.59 -5.46 1.89
N THR A 450 -2.37 -5.50 3.20
CA THR A 450 -2.27 -4.30 4.04
C THR A 450 -1.28 -4.50 5.20
N PRO A 451 -0.66 -3.44 5.74
CA PRO A 451 0.14 -3.54 6.97
C PRO A 451 -0.62 -4.12 8.18
N SER A 452 -1.95 -4.16 8.10
CA SER A 452 -2.84 -4.72 9.13
C SER A 452 -3.30 -6.17 8.86
N ASN A 453 -2.72 -6.89 7.88
CA ASN A 453 -3.21 -8.19 7.38
C ASN A 453 -3.54 -9.17 8.53
N TRP A 454 -2.60 -9.42 9.45
CA TRP A 454 -2.85 -10.31 10.59
C TRP A 454 -3.88 -9.78 11.60
N GLN A 455 -4.01 -8.46 11.73
CA GLN A 455 -4.96 -7.84 12.66
C GLN A 455 -6.41 -8.07 12.21
N VAL A 456 -6.67 -8.03 10.91
CA VAL A 456 -8.03 -8.12 10.38
C VAL A 456 -8.52 -9.56 10.18
N ARG A 457 -7.60 -10.54 10.29
CA ARG A 457 -7.90 -11.99 10.38
C ARG A 457 -8.15 -12.48 11.82
N GLN A 458 -8.26 -11.57 12.77
CA GLN A 458 -8.56 -11.88 14.18
C GLN A 458 -9.97 -11.39 14.52
N PRO A 459 -10.65 -12.01 15.50
CA PRO A 459 -11.82 -11.41 16.12
C PRO A 459 -11.54 -9.98 16.57
N LEU A 460 -12.57 -9.14 16.64
CA LEU A 460 -12.42 -7.77 17.12
C LEU A 460 -11.81 -7.75 18.52
N TYR A 461 -10.88 -6.82 18.73
CA TYR A 461 -10.18 -6.64 20.00
C TYR A 461 -9.97 -5.16 20.28
N GLN A 462 -9.96 -4.81 21.57
CA GLN A 462 -9.85 -3.43 22.02
C GLN A 462 -8.41 -2.99 22.36
N ARG A 463 -7.40 -3.87 22.25
CA ARG A 463 -6.01 -3.57 22.65
C ARG A 463 -5.38 -2.35 21.95
N SER A 464 -5.93 -1.96 20.81
CA SER A 464 -5.48 -0.80 20.03
C SER A 464 -6.06 0.51 20.57
N SER A 465 -7.19 0.46 21.28
CA SER A 465 -7.89 1.61 21.84
C SER A 465 -7.27 1.96 23.19
N GLY A 466 -6.83 3.21 23.34
CA GLY A 466 -6.15 3.68 24.53
C GLY A 466 -4.68 3.26 24.65
N ARG A 467 -4.08 2.69 23.60
CA ARG A 467 -2.67 2.25 23.57
C ARG A 467 -1.72 3.42 23.81
N TRP A 468 -2.10 4.64 23.45
CA TRP A 468 -1.30 5.84 23.68
C TRP A 468 -0.89 6.04 25.15
N ARG A 469 -1.67 5.52 26.11
CA ARG A 469 -1.35 5.60 27.54
C ARG A 469 -0.03 4.91 27.90
N ASN A 470 0.34 3.87 27.17
CA ASN A 470 1.63 3.19 27.33
C ASN A 470 2.81 4.09 26.92
N TYR A 471 2.53 5.12 26.12
CA TYR A 471 3.49 6.07 25.58
C TYR A 471 3.27 7.48 26.14
N GLU A 472 2.56 7.63 27.26
CA GLU A 472 2.19 8.95 27.80
C GLU A 472 3.40 9.88 27.98
N ARG A 473 4.55 9.32 28.39
CA ARG A 473 5.82 10.05 28.57
C ARG A 473 6.44 10.59 27.28
N HIS A 474 5.97 10.13 26.12
CA HIS A 474 6.55 10.43 24.80
C HIS A 474 5.63 11.23 23.89
N VAL A 475 4.39 11.53 24.33
CA VAL A 475 3.36 12.14 23.47
C VAL A 475 2.96 13.55 23.87
N ASP A 476 3.67 14.20 24.79
CA ASP A 476 3.33 15.56 25.23
C ASP A 476 3.35 16.56 24.07
N ALA A 477 4.39 16.51 23.23
CA ALA A 477 4.49 17.38 22.05
C ALA A 477 3.37 17.10 21.03
N LEU A 478 3.05 15.82 20.81
CA LEU A 478 1.94 15.40 19.95
C LEU A 478 0.60 15.91 20.50
N ARG A 479 0.37 15.77 21.81
CA ARG A 479 -0.84 16.24 22.49
C ARG A 479 -1.00 17.75 22.32
N ALA A 480 0.05 18.51 22.63
CA ALA A 480 0.06 19.97 22.47
C ALA A 480 -0.19 20.41 21.01
N ALA A 481 0.41 19.73 20.02
CA ALA A 481 0.20 20.03 18.60
C ALA A 481 -1.24 19.76 18.13
N LEU A 482 -1.94 18.84 18.80
CA LEU A 482 -3.30 18.45 18.49
C LEU A 482 -4.36 19.18 19.33
N ASP A 483 -3.95 20.00 20.30
CA ASP A 483 -4.87 20.76 21.14
C ASP A 483 -5.84 21.62 20.30
N GLY A 484 -7.08 21.72 20.80
CA GLY A 484 -8.16 22.44 20.14
C GLY A 484 -8.88 21.68 19.02
N LEU A 485 -8.50 20.43 18.74
CA LEU A 485 -9.30 19.54 17.87
C LEU A 485 -10.36 18.78 18.69
N SER A 486 -11.64 18.95 18.37
CA SER A 486 -12.77 18.16 18.89
C SER A 486 -13.24 17.07 17.91
#